data_AF-A0A6L3IJR5-F1
#
_entry.id   AF-A0A6L3IJR5-F1
#
_cell.length_a   1.000
_cell.length_b   1.000
_cell.length_c   1.000
_cell.angle_alpha   90.00
_cell.angle_beta   90.00
_cell.angle_gamma   90.00
#
_symmetry.space_group_name_H-M   'P 1'
#
loop_
_entity.id
_entity.type
_entity.pdbx_description
1 polymer ?
#
loop_
_entity_poly.entity_id
_entity_poly.type
_entity_poly.pdbx_seq_one_letter_code
_entity_poly.pdbx_strand_id
1 'polypeptide(L)'
;DVPTANTDINDNEQVGHRLAYCLENIVKKEKQVPALVTGIIFRGQIGDETGEPVGTIYKCNNKFYTSIDAVKADNGADASYDTYENGHCYYYSSEICHNKGDQYMDKAIMRNNIYVLKVTGFENIGGATITIDPSGEESDNNFYLQLNAKIIPWIVRFNNIEF
;
A
#
# COMPACT_ATOMS: atom_id res chain seq x y z
N ASP A 1 40.45 -9.21 -16.31
CA ASP A 1 39.97 -7.85 -16.05
C ASP A 1 38.60 -7.88 -15.41
N VAL A 2 38.54 -7.49 -14.14
CA VAL A 2 37.29 -7.30 -13.41
C VAL A 2 36.80 -5.90 -13.79
N PRO A 3 35.54 -5.69 -14.21
CA PRO A 3 35.08 -4.36 -14.59
C PRO A 3 35.12 -3.41 -13.38
N THR A 4 36.11 -2.53 -13.35
CA THR A 4 36.24 -1.39 -12.44
C THR A 4 35.41 -0.20 -12.93
N ALA A 5 34.14 -0.43 -13.21
CA ALA A 5 33.20 0.66 -13.43
C ALA A 5 32.44 0.89 -12.13
N ASN A 6 33.04 1.66 -11.23
CA ASN A 6 32.28 2.38 -10.21
C ASN A 6 31.51 3.49 -10.93
N THR A 7 30.45 3.11 -11.65
CA THR A 7 29.39 4.06 -11.94
C THR A 7 28.61 4.15 -10.65
N ASP A 8 28.89 5.19 -9.87
CA ASP A 8 27.99 5.67 -8.81
C ASP A 8 26.69 6.12 -9.49
N ILE A 9 25.93 5.16 -10.04
CA ILE A 9 24.52 5.38 -10.33
C ILE A 9 23.94 5.57 -8.93
N ASN A 10 23.55 6.81 -8.65
CA ASN A 10 22.76 7.10 -7.48
C ASN A 10 21.40 6.41 -7.68
N ASP A 11 21.34 5.11 -7.39
CA ASP A 11 20.16 4.27 -7.58
C ASP A 11 18.94 4.88 -6.86
N ASN A 12 19.17 5.72 -5.82
CA ASN A 12 18.13 6.43 -5.09
C ASN A 12 17.29 7.36 -5.97
N GLU A 13 17.83 7.93 -7.06
CA GLU A 13 17.03 8.72 -8.00
C GLU A 13 16.02 7.87 -8.77
N GLN A 14 16.28 6.55 -8.93
CA GLN A 14 15.38 5.63 -9.62
C GLN A 14 14.46 4.83 -8.69
N VAL A 15 14.86 4.58 -7.43
CA VAL A 15 14.11 3.69 -6.51
C VAL A 15 13.26 4.42 -5.47
N GLY A 16 13.42 5.74 -5.33
CA GLY A 16 12.66 6.55 -4.37
C GLY A 16 13.03 6.24 -2.91
N HIS A 17 12.12 6.56 -1.99
CA HIS A 17 12.34 6.33 -0.56
C HIS A 17 12.10 4.86 -0.18
N ARG A 18 13.03 4.30 0.59
CA ARG A 18 12.88 2.96 1.16
C ARG A 18 11.70 2.91 2.13
N LEU A 19 10.73 2.04 1.84
CA LEU A 19 9.56 1.80 2.70
C LEU A 19 9.84 0.71 3.74
N ALA A 20 10.09 -0.53 3.31
CA ALA A 20 10.28 -1.68 4.19
C ALA A 20 11.13 -2.78 3.54
N TYR A 21 11.59 -3.72 4.35
CA TYR A 21 12.10 -5.03 3.91
C TYR A 21 11.11 -6.12 4.34
N CYS A 22 10.94 -7.14 3.53
CA CYS A 22 10.18 -8.34 3.88
C CYS A 22 10.90 -9.59 3.37
N LEU A 23 10.57 -10.74 3.94
CA LEU A 23 11.02 -12.03 3.44
C LEU A 23 10.34 -12.34 2.09
N GLU A 24 10.91 -13.29 1.36
CA GLU A 24 10.25 -13.84 0.18
C GLU A 24 8.87 -14.40 0.52
N ASN A 25 7.92 -14.19 -0.38
CA ASN A 25 6.57 -14.71 -0.29
C ASN A 25 6.12 -15.14 -1.68
N ILE A 26 5.94 -16.44 -1.87
CA ILE A 26 5.59 -17.04 -3.15
C ILE A 26 4.38 -17.93 -2.92
N VAL A 27 3.30 -17.61 -3.62
CA VAL A 27 2.04 -18.35 -3.58
C VAL A 27 1.71 -18.81 -4.99
N LYS A 28 1.19 -20.04 -5.12
CA LYS A 28 0.71 -20.56 -6.41
C LYS A 28 -0.33 -19.62 -7.00
N LYS A 29 -0.33 -19.45 -8.33
CA LYS A 29 -1.20 -18.49 -9.04
C LYS A 29 -2.65 -18.55 -8.60
N GLU A 30 -3.22 -19.75 -8.48
CA GLU A 30 -4.61 -19.99 -8.07
C GLU A 30 -4.94 -19.59 -6.63
N LYS A 31 -3.92 -19.25 -5.83
CA LYS A 31 -4.03 -18.82 -4.43
C LYS A 31 -3.48 -17.41 -4.20
N GLN A 32 -3.18 -16.64 -5.25
CA GLN A 32 -2.68 -15.26 -5.13
C GLN A 32 -3.82 -14.29 -4.75
N VAL A 33 -4.41 -14.49 -3.57
CA VAL A 33 -5.48 -13.69 -2.96
C VAL A 33 -4.91 -12.73 -1.92
N PRO A 34 -5.58 -11.60 -1.62
CA PRO A 34 -5.06 -10.51 -0.77
C PRO A 34 -4.39 -10.96 0.54
N ALA A 35 -5.03 -11.88 1.27
CA ALA A 35 -4.53 -12.37 2.55
C ALA A 35 -3.32 -13.32 2.48
N LEU A 36 -2.99 -13.85 1.30
CA LEU A 36 -1.89 -14.81 1.12
C LEU A 36 -0.66 -14.19 0.46
N VAL A 37 -0.84 -13.14 -0.32
CA VAL A 37 0.27 -12.41 -0.95
C VAL A 37 0.75 -11.26 -0.08
N THR A 38 1.95 -10.76 -0.36
CA THR A 38 2.44 -9.55 0.33
C THR A 38 1.72 -8.32 -0.20
N GLY A 39 1.06 -7.60 0.69
CA GLY A 39 0.49 -6.29 0.40
C GLY A 39 1.25 -5.15 1.10
N ILE A 40 0.89 -3.92 0.73
CA ILE A 40 1.35 -2.72 1.40
C ILE A 40 0.16 -1.94 1.97
N ILE A 41 0.38 -1.30 3.11
CA ILE A 41 -0.58 -0.41 3.75
C ILE A 41 0.05 0.98 3.83
N PHE A 42 -0.67 1.98 3.33
CA PHE A 42 -0.38 3.39 3.60
C PHE A 42 -1.40 3.94 4.59
N ARG A 43 -0.92 4.71 5.57
CA ARG A 43 -1.78 5.50 6.46
C ARG A 43 -1.73 6.96 6.02
N GLY A 44 -2.90 7.53 5.71
CA GLY A 44 -3.08 8.95 5.44
C GLY A 44 -3.58 9.72 6.67
N GLN A 45 -3.35 11.03 6.66
CA GLN A 45 -3.96 11.99 7.58
C GLN A 45 -4.96 12.82 6.79
N ILE A 46 -6.23 12.78 7.19
CA ILE A 46 -7.25 13.64 6.61
C ILE A 46 -7.01 15.06 7.12
N GLY A 47 -6.91 16.00 6.18
CA GLY A 47 -6.76 17.41 6.44
C GLY A 47 -7.92 18.22 5.87
N ASP A 48 -8.05 19.45 6.32
CA ASP A 48 -8.97 20.43 5.75
C ASP A 48 -8.44 21.00 4.41
N GLU A 49 -9.09 22.05 3.91
CA GLU A 49 -8.68 22.71 2.66
C GLU A 49 -7.27 23.33 2.71
N THR A 50 -6.73 23.57 3.91
CA THR A 50 -5.37 24.07 4.14
C THR A 50 -4.36 22.95 4.38
N GLY A 51 -4.84 21.70 4.52
CA GLY A 51 -4.03 20.53 4.83
C GLY A 51 -3.84 20.28 6.33
N GLU A 52 -4.48 21.05 7.20
CA GLU A 52 -4.36 20.89 8.65
C GLU A 52 -5.22 19.71 9.15
N PRO A 53 -4.74 18.90 10.10
CA PRO A 53 -5.48 17.74 10.61
C PRO A 53 -6.84 18.11 11.19
N VAL A 54 -7.90 17.46 10.71
CA VAL A 54 -9.29 17.71 11.15
C VAL A 54 -9.67 17.04 12.47
N GLY A 55 -8.78 16.23 13.05
CA GLY A 55 -9.09 15.39 14.20
C GLY A 55 -10.07 14.25 13.85
N THR A 56 -10.78 13.72 14.84
CA THR A 56 -11.71 12.61 14.63
C THR A 56 -12.91 13.03 13.79
N ILE A 57 -13.19 12.27 12.73
CA ILE A 57 -14.37 12.46 11.88
C ILE A 57 -15.15 11.16 11.71
N TYR A 58 -16.38 11.27 11.24
CA TYR A 58 -17.31 10.16 11.08
C TYR A 58 -17.83 10.10 9.64
N LYS A 59 -17.99 8.90 9.08
CA LYS A 59 -18.59 8.71 7.75
C LYS A 59 -19.89 7.92 7.89
N CYS A 60 -20.98 8.46 7.39
CA CYS A 60 -22.29 7.79 7.32
C CYS A 60 -22.90 8.05 5.94
N ASN A 61 -23.44 7.02 5.28
CA ASN A 61 -24.10 7.15 3.97
C ASN A 61 -23.29 7.98 2.94
N ASN A 62 -21.98 7.73 2.85
CA ASN A 62 -21.01 8.45 2.00
C ASN A 62 -20.82 9.95 2.27
N LYS A 63 -21.27 10.45 3.42
CA LYS A 63 -21.03 11.82 3.88
C LYS A 63 -20.15 11.84 5.13
N PHE A 64 -19.28 12.83 5.22
CA PHE A 64 -18.37 13.04 6.36
C PHE A 64 -18.95 14.07 7.34
N TYR A 65 -18.71 13.83 8.63
CA TYR A 65 -19.21 14.64 9.74
C TYR A 65 -18.10 14.84 10.78
N THR A 66 -18.07 16.00 11.42
CA THR A 66 -17.11 16.33 12.49
C THR A 66 -17.64 16.02 13.90
N SER A 67 -18.91 15.63 14.03
CA SER A 67 -19.51 15.24 15.31
C SER A 67 -20.58 14.16 15.13
N ILE A 68 -20.75 13.33 16.17
CA ILE A 68 -21.80 12.30 16.22
C ILE A 68 -23.20 12.92 16.19
N ASP A 69 -23.37 14.09 16.82
CA ASP A 69 -24.65 14.80 16.83
C ASP A 69 -25.08 15.19 15.40
N ALA A 70 -24.14 15.61 14.56
CA ALA A 70 -24.41 15.91 13.16
C ALA A 70 -24.76 14.64 12.35
N VAL A 71 -24.10 13.50 12.64
CA VAL A 71 -24.47 12.21 12.04
C VAL A 71 -25.92 11.85 12.37
N LYS A 72 -26.28 11.91 13.66
CA LYS A 72 -27.61 11.52 14.16
C LYS A 72 -28.72 12.46 13.68
N ALA A 73 -28.43 13.76 13.58
CA ALA A 73 -29.39 14.74 13.06
C ALA A 73 -29.75 14.48 11.60
N ASP A 74 -28.79 14.02 10.79
CA ASP A 74 -28.95 13.81 9.35
C ASP A 74 -29.42 12.39 8.99
N ASN A 75 -29.04 11.38 9.80
CA ASN A 75 -29.25 9.96 9.49
C ASN A 75 -30.14 9.21 10.50
N GLY A 76 -30.60 9.87 11.57
CA GLY A 76 -31.38 9.29 12.65
C GLY A 76 -30.54 8.80 13.83
N ALA A 77 -31.19 8.60 14.98
CA ALA A 77 -30.53 8.28 16.25
C ALA A 77 -29.74 6.95 16.23
N ASP A 78 -30.19 5.98 15.42
CA ASP A 78 -29.64 4.63 15.30
C ASP A 78 -28.69 4.48 14.09
N ALA A 79 -28.22 5.59 13.52
CA ALA A 79 -27.33 5.57 12.37
C ALA A 79 -26.02 4.81 12.67
N SER A 80 -25.62 3.93 11.75
CA SER A 80 -24.29 3.30 11.73
C SER A 80 -23.31 4.17 10.96
N TYR A 81 -22.10 4.34 11.49
CA TYR A 81 -21.07 5.19 10.90
C TYR A 81 -19.67 4.64 11.17
N ASP A 82 -18.76 4.90 10.25
CA ASP A 82 -17.34 4.63 10.44
C ASP A 82 -16.71 5.77 11.24
N THR A 83 -15.75 5.46 12.11
CA THR A 83 -15.01 6.46 12.91
C THR A 83 -13.55 6.50 12.48
N TYR A 84 -13.13 7.66 11.95
CA TYR A 84 -11.75 7.94 11.56
C TYR A 84 -11.04 8.60 12.74
N GLU A 85 -10.51 7.78 13.65
CA GLU A 85 -9.84 8.28 14.86
C GLU A 85 -8.65 9.18 14.49
N ASN A 86 -8.63 10.40 15.05
CA ASN A 86 -7.64 11.44 14.72
C ASN A 86 -7.52 11.75 13.22
N GLY A 87 -8.54 11.44 12.42
CA GLY A 87 -8.53 11.65 10.98
C GLY A 87 -7.60 10.69 10.25
N HIS A 88 -7.23 9.56 10.87
CA HIS A 88 -6.45 8.53 10.20
C HIS A 88 -7.32 7.75 9.20
N CYS A 89 -6.78 7.56 8.01
CA CYS A 89 -7.37 6.71 6.97
C CYS A 89 -6.30 5.75 6.44
N TYR A 90 -6.73 4.62 5.89
CA TYR A 90 -5.85 3.56 5.44
C TYR A 90 -6.14 3.14 4.01
N TYR A 91 -5.06 2.87 3.29
CA TYR A 91 -5.08 2.38 1.92
C TYR A 91 -4.28 1.08 1.87
N TYR A 92 -4.91 0.00 1.42
CA TYR A 92 -4.28 -1.30 1.26
C TYR A 92 -4.18 -1.65 -0.22
N SER A 93 -3.12 -2.35 -0.60
CA SER A 93 -3.01 -2.97 -1.92
C SER A 93 -2.16 -4.22 -1.85
N SER A 94 -2.65 -5.31 -2.43
CA SER A 94 -1.83 -6.50 -2.72
C SER A 94 -1.21 -6.54 -4.12
N GLU A 95 -1.29 -5.45 -4.88
CA GLU A 95 -0.84 -5.36 -6.28
C GLU A 95 0.68 -5.18 -6.41
N ILE A 96 1.45 -5.87 -5.56
CA ILE A 96 2.91 -5.96 -5.69
C ILE A 96 3.23 -7.14 -6.61
N CYS A 97 3.24 -6.87 -7.91
CA CYS A 97 3.52 -7.88 -8.93
C CYS A 97 5.03 -8.08 -9.13
N HIS A 98 5.44 -9.35 -9.24
CA HIS A 98 6.73 -9.72 -9.82
C HIS A 98 6.66 -9.64 -11.35
N ASN A 99 5.68 -10.28 -11.98
CA ASN A 99 5.48 -10.20 -13.42
C ASN A 99 3.99 -10.06 -13.74
N LYS A 100 3.54 -8.82 -13.96
CA LYS A 100 2.12 -8.51 -14.10
C LYS A 100 1.48 -9.29 -15.26
N GLY A 101 0.44 -10.07 -14.95
CA GLY A 101 -0.28 -10.87 -15.96
C GLY A 101 0.41 -12.21 -16.31
N ASP A 102 1.48 -12.59 -15.62
CA ASP A 102 2.11 -13.89 -15.80
C ASP A 102 1.18 -15.03 -15.38
N GLN A 103 1.21 -16.11 -16.17
CA GLN A 103 0.34 -17.28 -16.00
C GLN A 103 0.70 -18.14 -14.77
N TYR A 104 1.93 -18.03 -14.27
CA TYR A 104 2.45 -18.83 -13.16
C TYR A 104 2.76 -17.98 -11.93
N MET A 105 3.30 -16.78 -12.12
CA MET A 105 3.83 -15.97 -11.03
C MET A 105 3.61 -14.47 -11.25
N ASP A 106 2.41 -14.02 -10.90
CA ASP A 106 2.04 -12.60 -11.01
C ASP A 106 2.41 -11.83 -9.74
N LYS A 107 1.82 -12.19 -8.59
CA LYS A 107 2.11 -11.59 -7.28
C LYS A 107 3.07 -12.46 -6.49
N ALA A 108 4.32 -12.03 -6.37
CA ALA A 108 5.33 -12.73 -5.58
C ALA A 108 6.41 -11.75 -5.10
N ILE A 109 6.91 -11.97 -3.89
CA ILE A 109 8.13 -11.34 -3.38
C ILE A 109 9.26 -12.35 -3.48
N MET A 110 10.24 -12.06 -4.31
CA MET A 110 11.42 -12.87 -4.52
C MET A 110 12.59 -12.26 -3.74
N ARG A 111 13.42 -13.12 -3.15
CA ARG A 111 14.63 -12.68 -2.45
C ARG A 111 15.52 -11.86 -3.37
N ASN A 112 16.24 -10.90 -2.80
CA ASN A 112 17.24 -10.10 -3.52
C ASN A 112 16.66 -9.27 -4.70
N ASN A 113 15.37 -8.93 -4.64
CA ASN A 113 14.71 -8.00 -5.56
C ASN A 113 14.23 -6.75 -4.83
N ILE A 114 14.21 -5.61 -5.52
CA ILE A 114 13.57 -4.38 -5.07
C ILE A 114 12.28 -4.21 -5.87
N TYR A 115 11.19 -3.95 -5.15
CA TYR A 115 9.88 -3.63 -5.72
C TYR A 115 9.64 -2.14 -5.50
N VAL A 116 9.83 -1.34 -6.55
CA VAL A 116 9.61 0.12 -6.49
C VAL A 116 8.12 0.38 -6.63
N LEU A 117 7.54 1.17 -5.73
CA LEU A 117 6.11 1.48 -5.73
C LEU A 117 5.89 2.95 -6.07
N LYS A 118 5.04 3.22 -7.06
CA LYS A 118 4.63 4.58 -7.42
C LYS A 118 3.16 4.78 -7.10
N VAL A 119 2.84 5.76 -6.27
CA VAL A 119 1.46 6.22 -6.04
C VAL A 119 1.14 7.28 -7.08
N THR A 120 0.09 7.08 -7.89
CA THR A 120 -0.31 8.02 -8.95
C THR A 120 -1.38 9.01 -8.49
N GLY A 121 -2.15 8.68 -7.44
CA GLY A 121 -3.17 9.52 -6.85
C GLY A 121 -3.98 8.76 -5.81
N PHE A 122 -4.95 9.46 -5.20
CA PHE A 122 -5.99 8.89 -4.35
C PHE A 122 -7.33 9.41 -4.86
N GLU A 123 -8.28 8.55 -5.15
CA GLU A 123 -9.60 8.97 -5.65
C GLU A 123 -10.55 9.38 -4.52
N ASN A 124 -10.45 8.69 -3.38
CA ASN A 124 -11.30 8.89 -2.23
C ASN A 124 -10.49 8.79 -0.94
N ILE A 125 -11.04 9.30 0.16
CA ILE A 125 -10.51 9.06 1.51
C ILE A 125 -10.54 7.54 1.78
N GLY A 126 -9.42 7.02 2.29
CA GLY A 126 -9.19 5.62 2.67
C GLY A 126 -10.21 5.06 3.65
N GLY A 127 -10.09 3.78 4.01
CA GLY A 127 -10.92 3.18 5.06
C GLY A 127 -10.57 3.71 6.45
N ALA A 128 -11.54 3.78 7.36
CA ALA A 128 -11.32 4.09 8.78
C ALA A 128 -10.49 3.00 9.49
N THR A 129 -10.68 1.75 9.05
CA THR A 129 -9.93 0.58 9.48
C THR A 129 -9.48 -0.20 8.25
N ILE A 130 -8.58 -1.17 8.47
CA ILE A 130 -8.14 -2.08 7.43
C ILE A 130 -8.80 -3.42 7.69
N THR A 131 -9.52 -3.90 6.70
CA THR A 131 -10.03 -5.28 6.65
C THR A 131 -9.55 -5.88 5.35
N ILE A 132 -8.87 -7.02 5.44
CA ILE A 132 -8.37 -7.76 4.28
C ILE A 132 -9.22 -9.02 4.19
N ASP A 133 -10.01 -9.12 3.12
CA ASP A 133 -10.83 -10.31 2.88
C ASP A 133 -9.93 -11.48 2.45
N PRO A 134 -9.91 -12.60 3.21
CA PRO A 134 -9.14 -13.78 2.83
C PRO A 134 -9.73 -14.56 1.65
N SER A 135 -10.95 -14.26 1.22
CA SER A 135 -11.73 -15.09 0.30
C SER A 135 -11.60 -14.74 -1.20
N GLY A 136 -10.96 -13.63 -1.58
CA GLY A 136 -10.38 -13.54 -2.93
C GLY A 136 -10.46 -12.23 -3.67
N GLU A 137 -11.20 -11.23 -3.21
CA GLU A 137 -11.23 -9.91 -3.85
C GLU A 137 -10.55 -8.88 -2.96
N GLU A 138 -9.70 -8.02 -3.54
CA GLU A 138 -9.26 -6.81 -2.86
C GLU A 138 -10.53 -6.06 -2.45
N SER A 139 -10.80 -5.99 -1.15
CA SER A 139 -12.13 -5.64 -0.64
C SER A 139 -12.52 -4.16 -0.82
N ASP A 140 -11.82 -3.41 -1.68
CA ASP A 140 -12.30 -2.13 -2.15
C ASP A 140 -11.55 -1.68 -3.43
N ASN A 141 -12.18 -1.80 -4.60
CA ASN A 141 -11.68 -1.23 -5.86
C ASN A 141 -11.75 0.32 -5.88
N ASN A 142 -12.27 0.98 -4.83
CA ASN A 142 -12.35 2.45 -4.76
C ASN A 142 -11.04 3.13 -4.33
N PHE A 143 -9.99 2.35 -4.02
CA PHE A 143 -8.67 2.88 -3.67
C PHE A 143 -7.69 2.66 -4.81
N TYR A 144 -7.56 3.65 -5.69
CA TYR A 144 -6.61 3.58 -6.80
C TYR A 144 -5.18 3.89 -6.35
N LEU A 145 -4.53 2.94 -5.68
CA LEU A 145 -3.07 2.88 -5.66
C LEU A 145 -2.62 2.18 -6.95
N GLN A 146 -2.43 2.93 -8.04
CA GLN A 146 -1.86 2.33 -9.25
C GLN A 146 -0.34 2.13 -9.08
N LEU A 147 0.02 0.99 -8.52
CA LEU A 147 1.42 0.60 -8.32
C LEU A 147 2.02 0.07 -9.64
N ASN A 148 3.20 0.55 -10.00
CA ASN A 148 4.03 -0.06 -11.03
C ASN A 148 5.36 -0.50 -10.39
N ALA A 149 5.57 -1.81 -10.30
CA ALA A 149 6.80 -2.39 -9.79
C ALA A 149 7.86 -2.50 -10.88
N LYS A 150 9.03 -1.89 -10.66
CA LYS A 150 10.24 -2.15 -11.44
C LYS A 150 11.13 -3.10 -10.64
N ILE A 151 11.37 -4.29 -11.18
CA ILE A 151 12.35 -5.22 -10.62
C ILE A 151 13.74 -4.73 -11.03
N ILE A 152 14.57 -4.43 -10.03
CA ILE A 152 16.02 -4.25 -10.24
C ILE A 152 16.79 -5.39 -9.56
N PRO A 153 17.81 -5.95 -10.24
CA PRO A 153 18.72 -6.90 -9.59
C PRO A 153 19.55 -6.16 -8.55
N TRP A 154 19.58 -6.65 -7.31
CA TRP A 154 20.51 -6.11 -6.31
C TRP A 154 21.96 -6.34 -6.77
N ILE A 155 22.75 -5.27 -6.75
CA ILE A 155 24.17 -5.31 -7.07
C ILE A 155 24.90 -6.10 -5.97
N VAL A 156 25.68 -7.11 -6.38
CA VAL A 156 26.51 -7.90 -5.46
C VAL A 156 27.49 -6.98 -4.74
N ARG A 157 27.37 -6.89 -3.42
CA ARG A 157 28.43 -6.34 -2.58
C ARG A 157 29.35 -7.49 -2.20
N PHE A 158 30.61 -7.41 -2.58
CA PHE A 158 31.61 -8.37 -2.14
C PHE A 158 31.78 -8.24 -0.62
N ASN A 159 31.27 -9.23 0.12
CA ASN A 159 31.65 -9.42 1.51
C ASN A 159 32.94 -10.22 1.50
N ASN A 160 34.05 -9.61 1.93
CA ASN A 160 35.26 -10.36 2.21
C ASN A 160 34.98 -11.26 3.43
N ILE A 161 34.72 -12.54 3.18
CA ILE A 161 34.63 -13.56 4.22
C ILE A 161 36.04 -14.14 4.37
N GLU A 162 36.71 -13.79 5.47
CA GLU A 162 37.96 -14.43 5.88
C GLU A 162 37.61 -15.73 6.62
N PHE A 163 38.26 -16.84 6.26
CA PHE A 163 38.13 -18.14 6.90
C PHE A 163 39.22 -18.35 7.95
#